data_AF-A0A970V9V4-F1
#
_entry.id   AF-A0A970V9V4-F1
#
_cell.length_a   1.000
_cell.length_b   1.000
_cell.length_c   1.000
_cell.angle_alpha   90.00
_cell.angle_beta   90.00
_cell.angle_gamma   90.00
#
_symmetry.space_group_name_H-M   'P 1'
#
loop_
_entity.id
_entity.type
_entity.pdbx_description
1 polymer ?
#
loop_
_entity_poly.entity_id
_entity_poly.type
_entity_poly.pdbx_seq_one_letter_code
_entity_poly.pdbx_strand_id
1 'polypeptide(L)'
;MSSTITLNDPCSQRALAQRDLTDPQAGPHALQQLITDAHSALAEKWHCRRQLQRGSHAIPRSKAPDLVRPLPSGLGLRPNMRALLPDLLAAHALDAPEDLLLIAPGQVYRRSPIAPLYSSEPHQLELWRLRQGQLSTIDLAEMLRTVMATLLPGHHYRLLPATRPHLALGMRIDVLSAQGWLMIGRTGLLAPAMLVSAGLDPERYSVMGMSLGLDRILMQRKGIPHIQLLRSELPDIVDQMLNLDPFQLPAGDAPMLTRELPLTSARPCDAAELADQLRLVLPERLDQIAAAEVHGTTLRLRLHHPLRRLTEHEADAIAAAVAAALQLPETLEQTAYA
;
A
#
# COMPACT_ATOMS: atom_id res chain seq x y z
N MET A 1 6.32 -24.73 11.84
CA MET A 1 4.98 -25.36 11.86
C MET A 1 3.99 -24.29 11.40
N SER A 2 3.55 -24.35 10.15
CA SER A 2 2.53 -23.43 9.63
C SER A 2 1.19 -23.80 10.24
N SER A 3 0.76 -23.06 11.26
CA SER A 3 -0.60 -23.11 11.75
C SER A 3 -1.51 -22.53 10.67
N THR A 4 -2.22 -23.38 9.95
CA THR A 4 -3.23 -22.96 8.97
C THR A 4 -4.34 -22.24 9.75
N ILE A 5 -4.35 -20.92 9.70
CA ILE A 5 -5.45 -20.11 10.25
C ILE A 5 -6.65 -20.38 9.34
N THR A 6 -7.65 -21.11 9.84
CA THR A 6 -8.94 -21.24 9.16
C THR A 6 -9.64 -19.88 9.25
N LEU A 7 -9.68 -19.17 8.13
CA LEU A 7 -10.32 -17.86 8.02
C LEU A 7 -11.78 -18.07 7.64
N ASN A 8 -12.74 -17.66 8.47
CA ASN A 8 -14.16 -17.71 8.11
C ASN A 8 -14.62 -16.46 7.31
N ASP A 9 -13.74 -15.50 7.05
CA ASP A 9 -14.02 -14.27 6.30
C ASP A 9 -13.50 -14.36 4.85
N PRO A 10 -14.37 -14.44 3.83
CA PRO A 10 -13.98 -14.51 2.42
C PRO A 10 -13.13 -13.32 1.96
N CYS A 11 -13.36 -12.13 2.53
CA CYS A 11 -12.60 -10.94 2.20
C CYS A 11 -11.14 -11.04 2.63
N SER A 12 -10.87 -11.59 3.82
CA SER A 12 -9.51 -11.82 4.33
C SER A 12 -8.81 -12.96 3.62
N GLN A 13 -9.53 -14.05 3.28
CA GLN A 13 -8.98 -15.13 2.47
C GLN A 13 -8.51 -14.62 1.10
N ARG A 14 -9.36 -13.87 0.40
CA ARG A 14 -9.03 -13.28 -0.90
C ARG A 14 -7.85 -12.32 -0.81
N ALA A 15 -7.81 -11.49 0.23
CA ALA A 15 -6.71 -10.56 0.45
C ALA A 15 -5.36 -11.30 0.63
N LEU A 16 -5.35 -12.40 1.38
CA LEU A 16 -4.15 -13.22 1.60
C LEU A 16 -3.78 -14.09 0.40
N ALA A 17 -4.72 -14.42 -0.47
CA ALA A 17 -4.47 -15.14 -1.71
C ALA A 17 -3.83 -14.25 -2.80
N GLN A 18 -3.89 -12.93 -2.66
CA GLN A 18 -3.26 -12.03 -3.62
C GLN A 18 -1.73 -12.17 -3.58
N ARG A 19 -1.14 -12.21 -4.78
CA ARG A 19 0.32 -12.19 -4.99
C ARG A 19 0.97 -10.99 -4.29
N ASP A 20 1.99 -11.19 -3.45
CA ASP A 20 2.84 -10.08 -2.99
C ASP A 20 3.84 -9.73 -4.10
N LEU A 21 3.64 -8.59 -4.77
CA LEU A 21 4.47 -8.16 -5.91
C LEU A 21 5.91 -7.82 -5.50
N THR A 22 6.16 -7.64 -4.20
CA THR A 22 7.52 -7.41 -3.70
C THR A 22 8.31 -8.70 -3.56
N ASP A 23 7.66 -9.88 -3.55
CA ASP A 23 8.30 -11.18 -3.31
C ASP A 23 8.74 -11.87 -4.61
N PRO A 24 10.06 -12.07 -4.84
CA PRO A 24 10.55 -12.79 -6.01
C PRO A 24 10.05 -14.24 -6.09
N GLN A 25 9.72 -14.89 -4.96
CA GLN A 25 9.16 -16.25 -4.98
C GLN A 25 7.75 -16.28 -5.58
N ALA A 26 7.04 -15.15 -5.53
CA ALA A 26 5.75 -14.99 -6.16
C ALA A 26 5.87 -14.60 -7.65
N GLY A 27 7.08 -14.54 -8.20
CA GLY A 27 7.40 -14.19 -9.59
C GLY A 27 7.99 -12.78 -9.76
N PRO A 28 8.59 -12.46 -10.91
CA PRO A 28 9.25 -11.17 -11.15
C PRO A 28 8.26 -10.00 -11.25
N HIS A 29 8.68 -8.82 -10.78
CA HIS A 29 7.92 -7.57 -10.88
C HIS A 29 8.82 -6.34 -10.65
N ALA A 30 8.54 -5.22 -11.30
CA ALA A 30 9.31 -3.98 -11.25
C ALA A 30 9.41 -3.34 -9.85
N LEU A 31 8.47 -3.67 -8.94
CA LEU A 31 8.57 -3.27 -7.54
C LEU A 31 9.84 -3.81 -6.86
N GLN A 32 10.30 -4.99 -7.26
CA GLN A 32 11.52 -5.61 -6.73
C GLN A 32 12.75 -4.80 -7.11
N GLN A 33 12.76 -4.23 -8.33
CA GLN A 33 13.80 -3.33 -8.78
C GLN A 33 13.79 -2.02 -7.97
N LEU A 34 12.63 -1.39 -7.73
CA LEU A 34 12.53 -0.20 -6.86
C LEU A 34 13.10 -0.46 -5.46
N ILE A 35 12.79 -1.61 -4.86
CA ILE A 35 13.31 -1.99 -3.53
C ILE A 35 14.84 -2.10 -3.59
N THR A 36 15.35 -2.82 -4.59
CA THR A 36 16.79 -3.06 -4.77
C THR A 36 17.56 -1.77 -4.98
N ASP A 37 17.06 -0.90 -5.86
CA ASP A 37 17.68 0.38 -6.20
C ASP A 37 17.71 1.30 -4.96
N ALA A 38 16.60 1.40 -4.21
CA ALA A 38 16.53 2.24 -3.02
C ALA A 38 17.57 1.86 -1.97
N HIS A 39 17.61 0.59 -1.57
CA HIS A 39 18.49 0.18 -0.48
C HIS A 39 19.95 0.07 -0.92
N SER A 40 20.22 -0.17 -2.21
CA SER A 40 21.60 -0.21 -2.72
C SER A 40 22.19 1.19 -2.79
N ALA A 41 21.45 2.18 -3.28
CA ALA A 41 21.89 3.58 -3.30
C ALA A 41 22.20 4.12 -1.89
N LEU A 42 21.38 3.77 -0.88
CA LEU A 42 21.63 4.16 0.51
C LEU A 42 22.84 3.44 1.11
N ALA A 43 22.99 2.13 0.86
CA ALA A 43 24.10 1.36 1.41
C ALA A 43 25.45 1.73 0.77
N GLU A 44 25.48 2.01 -0.53
CA GLU A 44 26.67 2.54 -1.22
C GLU A 44 27.10 3.89 -0.64
N LYS A 45 26.13 4.73 -0.30
CA LYS A 45 26.38 6.07 0.21
C LYS A 45 26.85 6.11 1.66
N TRP A 46 26.35 5.20 2.49
CA TRP A 46 26.70 5.14 3.92
C TRP A 46 27.73 4.08 4.26
N HIS A 47 28.05 3.19 3.32
CA HIS A 47 28.88 2.00 3.57
C HIS A 47 28.37 1.16 4.75
N CYS A 48 27.05 1.12 4.94
CA CYS A 48 26.41 0.44 6.05
C CYS A 48 26.03 -1.01 5.73
N ARG A 49 25.87 -1.84 6.77
CA ARG A 49 25.31 -3.19 6.61
C ARG A 49 23.84 -3.08 6.20
N ARG A 50 23.36 -4.04 5.42
CA ARG A 50 21.93 -4.17 5.04
C ARG A 50 21.32 -5.41 5.69
N GLN A 51 20.07 -5.30 6.10
CA GLN A 51 19.26 -6.44 6.51
C GLN A 51 17.85 -6.30 5.95
N LEU A 52 17.49 -7.22 5.05
CA LEU A 52 16.15 -7.32 4.49
C LEU A 52 15.34 -8.32 5.32
N GLN A 53 14.15 -7.92 5.76
CA GLN A 53 13.23 -8.78 6.48
C GLN A 53 11.83 -8.69 5.89
N ARG A 54 11.24 -9.85 5.60
CA ARG A 54 9.80 -10.00 5.39
C ARG A 54 9.15 -10.44 6.70
N GLY A 55 7.97 -9.90 7.00
CA GLY A 55 7.20 -10.28 8.19
C GLY A 55 5.93 -11.05 7.86
N SER A 56 5.27 -11.55 8.90
CA SER A 56 3.93 -12.15 8.79
C SER A 56 2.90 -11.12 8.35
N HIS A 57 1.94 -11.53 7.51
CA HIS A 57 0.79 -10.70 7.13
C HIS A 57 -0.18 -10.50 8.31
N ALA A 58 -0.22 -11.45 9.24
CA ALA A 58 -1.03 -11.38 10.46
C ALA A 58 -0.18 -10.93 11.65
N ILE A 59 -0.65 -9.92 12.38
CA ILE A 59 0.00 -9.38 13.58
C ILE A 59 -0.98 -9.33 14.76
N PRO A 60 -0.49 -9.40 16.01
CA PRO A 60 -1.31 -9.19 17.21
C PRO A 60 -1.95 -7.81 17.23
N ARG A 61 -3.16 -7.73 17.80
CA ARG A 61 -3.90 -6.45 17.89
C ARG A 61 -3.17 -5.35 18.66
N SER A 62 -2.35 -5.73 19.63
CA SER A 62 -1.52 -4.80 20.39
C SER A 62 -0.51 -4.03 19.54
N LYS A 63 -0.08 -4.57 18.38
CA LYS A 63 0.90 -3.93 17.50
C LYS A 63 0.29 -2.91 16.53
N ALA A 64 -1.01 -2.95 16.35
CA ALA A 64 -1.73 -2.04 15.45
C ALA A 64 -3.17 -1.83 15.96
N PRO A 65 -3.41 -0.81 16.80
CA PRO A 65 -4.76 -0.53 17.30
C PRO A 65 -5.74 -0.16 16.17
N ASP A 66 -5.23 0.44 15.09
CA ASP A 66 -5.97 0.81 13.86
C ASP A 66 -6.17 -0.38 12.90
N LEU A 67 -6.17 -1.62 13.41
CA LEU A 67 -6.28 -2.82 12.60
C LEU A 67 -7.54 -2.82 11.75
N VAL A 68 -7.33 -3.03 10.47
CA VAL A 68 -8.40 -3.21 9.50
C VAL A 68 -8.38 -4.69 9.10
N ARG A 69 -9.52 -5.36 9.21
CA ARG A 69 -9.70 -6.83 8.99
C ARG A 69 -9.16 -7.67 10.17
N PRO A 70 -9.95 -7.81 11.26
CA PRO A 70 -9.59 -8.69 12.36
C PRO A 70 -9.57 -10.15 11.89
N LEU A 71 -8.66 -10.94 12.46
CA LEU A 71 -8.55 -12.38 12.28
C LEU A 71 -8.89 -13.09 13.60
N PRO A 72 -9.16 -14.40 13.57
CA PRO A 72 -9.32 -15.19 14.81
C PRO A 72 -8.13 -15.04 15.77
N SER A 73 -8.36 -15.38 17.05
CA SER A 73 -7.31 -15.46 18.07
C SER A 73 -6.59 -14.12 18.39
N GLY A 74 -7.26 -12.98 18.20
CA GLY A 74 -6.71 -11.67 18.54
C GLY A 74 -5.66 -11.14 17.55
N LEU A 75 -5.57 -11.77 16.38
CA LEU A 75 -4.73 -11.32 15.27
C LEU A 75 -5.52 -10.38 14.34
N GLY A 76 -4.81 -9.73 13.45
CA GLY A 76 -5.39 -8.96 12.36
C GLY A 76 -4.39 -8.76 11.23
N LEU A 77 -4.89 -8.44 10.03
CA LEU A 77 -4.04 -8.18 8.88
C LEU A 77 -3.27 -6.86 9.03
N ARG A 78 -1.94 -6.90 8.87
CA ARG A 78 -1.07 -5.75 9.13
C ARG A 78 -1.48 -4.52 8.27
N PRO A 79 -1.69 -3.33 8.86
CA PRO A 79 -2.08 -2.16 8.10
C PRO A 79 -0.91 -1.36 7.52
N ASN A 80 0.31 -1.65 7.97
CA ASN A 80 1.54 -1.05 7.49
C ASN A 80 2.73 -1.95 7.79
N MET A 81 3.81 -1.81 7.02
CA MET A 81 5.05 -2.57 7.23
C MET A 81 5.84 -2.10 8.46
N ARG A 82 5.72 -0.81 8.84
CA ARG A 82 6.28 -0.25 10.09
C ARG A 82 5.86 -1.03 11.35
N ALA A 83 4.75 -1.77 11.33
CA ALA A 83 4.38 -2.65 12.46
C ALA A 83 5.44 -3.72 12.80
N LEU A 84 6.37 -4.02 11.88
CA LEU A 84 7.51 -4.92 12.10
C LEU A 84 8.70 -4.23 12.77
N LEU A 85 8.79 -2.90 12.71
CA LEU A 85 9.96 -2.15 13.15
C LEU A 85 10.33 -2.39 14.63
N PRO A 86 9.38 -2.43 15.58
CA PRO A 86 9.72 -2.69 16.98
C PRO A 86 10.41 -4.04 17.19
N ASP A 87 9.91 -5.11 16.57
CA ASP A 87 10.52 -6.44 16.69
C ASP A 87 11.89 -6.49 16.01
N LEU A 88 12.02 -5.84 14.86
CA LEU A 88 13.28 -5.72 14.13
C LEU A 88 14.35 -5.03 14.96
N LEU A 89 14.00 -3.92 15.61
CA LEU A 89 14.93 -3.21 16.50
C LEU A 89 15.26 -4.03 17.75
N ALA A 90 14.27 -4.67 18.35
CA ALA A 90 14.46 -5.51 19.54
C ALA A 90 15.39 -6.70 19.29
N ALA A 91 15.37 -7.26 18.08
CA ALA A 91 16.30 -8.33 17.69
C ALA A 91 17.79 -7.91 17.74
N HIS A 92 18.08 -6.60 17.75
CA HIS A 92 19.42 -6.04 17.85
C HIS A 92 19.74 -5.45 19.22
N ALA A 93 18.84 -5.51 20.20
CA ALA A 93 19.05 -4.85 21.50
C ALA A 93 20.27 -5.38 22.27
N LEU A 94 20.57 -6.68 22.15
CA LEU A 94 21.69 -7.33 22.85
C LEU A 94 23.05 -7.06 22.19
N ASP A 95 23.08 -6.93 20.86
CA ASP A 95 24.28 -6.73 20.06
C ASP A 95 23.96 -5.77 18.91
N ALA A 96 23.75 -4.51 19.29
CA ALA A 96 23.33 -3.48 18.35
C ALA A 96 24.51 -3.11 17.42
N PRO A 97 24.29 -3.11 16.09
CA PRO A 97 25.34 -2.81 15.13
C PRO A 97 25.73 -1.32 15.17
N GLU A 98 26.95 -1.02 14.71
CA GLU A 98 27.39 0.38 14.56
C GLU A 98 26.55 1.14 13.52
N ASP A 99 26.25 0.51 12.38
CA ASP A 99 25.43 1.10 11.32
C ASP A 99 24.73 0.02 10.48
N LEU A 100 23.39 0.03 10.50
CA LEU A 100 22.54 -0.96 9.86
C LEU A 100 21.35 -0.30 9.18
N LEU A 101 21.17 -0.59 7.88
CA LEU A 101 19.95 -0.31 7.15
C LEU A 101 19.01 -1.52 7.20
N LEU A 102 17.93 -1.38 7.96
CA LEU A 102 16.78 -2.28 7.98
C LEU A 102 15.86 -2.01 6.79
N ILE A 103 15.51 -3.06 6.06
CA ILE A 103 14.72 -3.00 4.83
C ILE A 103 13.55 -3.96 5.00
N ALA A 104 12.31 -3.45 4.96
CA ALA A 104 11.12 -4.26 5.12
C ALA A 104 10.08 -3.95 4.03
N PRO A 105 10.12 -4.67 2.89
CA PRO A 105 9.09 -4.60 1.87
C PRO A 105 7.95 -5.59 2.15
N GLY A 106 6.74 -5.24 1.73
CA GLY A 106 5.64 -6.21 1.70
C GLY A 106 4.27 -5.60 1.46
N GLN A 107 3.33 -6.47 1.14
CA GLN A 107 1.91 -6.13 1.03
C GLN A 107 1.30 -5.81 2.41
N VAL A 108 0.42 -4.82 2.47
CA VAL A 108 -0.29 -4.39 3.68
C VAL A 108 -1.79 -4.28 3.39
N TYR A 109 -2.60 -4.19 4.43
CA TYR A 109 -4.05 -4.34 4.29
C TYR A 109 -4.79 -3.17 4.91
N ARG A 110 -5.73 -2.59 4.16
CA ARG A 110 -6.55 -1.47 4.62
C ARG A 110 -7.92 -1.50 3.97
N ARG A 111 -8.83 -0.74 4.56
CA ARG A 111 -10.07 -0.34 3.90
C ARG A 111 -9.73 0.78 2.93
N SER A 112 -10.20 0.65 1.71
CA SER A 112 -9.88 1.58 0.64
C SER A 112 -11.10 1.75 -0.26
N PRO A 113 -11.44 2.98 -0.66
CA PRO A 113 -12.42 3.19 -1.72
C PRO A 113 -11.92 2.55 -3.02
N ILE A 114 -12.85 2.34 -3.97
CA ILE A 114 -12.49 2.01 -5.36
C ILE A 114 -12.17 3.33 -6.04
N ALA A 115 -10.89 3.56 -6.32
CA ALA A 115 -10.41 4.74 -7.05
C ALA A 115 -9.05 4.45 -7.69
N PRO A 116 -8.65 5.17 -8.75
CA PRO A 116 -7.48 4.83 -9.57
C PRO A 116 -6.15 4.67 -8.82
N LEU A 117 -5.95 5.42 -7.74
CA LEU A 117 -4.69 5.45 -6.96
C LEU A 117 -4.80 4.71 -5.61
N TYR A 118 -5.86 3.93 -5.43
CA TYR A 118 -6.27 3.37 -4.15
C TYR A 118 -6.50 1.87 -4.27
N SER A 119 -5.87 1.14 -3.35
CA SER A 119 -5.99 -0.31 -3.22
C SER A 119 -6.13 -0.67 -1.74
N SER A 120 -6.88 -1.74 -1.48
CA SER A 120 -7.03 -2.36 -0.16
C SER A 120 -5.81 -3.19 0.21
N GLU A 121 -5.03 -3.63 -0.77
CA GLU A 121 -3.85 -4.46 -0.57
C GLU A 121 -2.58 -3.86 -1.24
N PRO A 122 -2.19 -2.62 -0.90
CA PRO A 122 -1.00 -1.99 -1.47
C PRO A 122 0.28 -2.60 -0.87
N HIS A 123 1.43 -2.26 -1.46
CA HIS A 123 2.76 -2.60 -1.01
C HIS A 123 3.45 -1.40 -0.37
N GLN A 124 4.18 -1.66 0.70
CA GLN A 124 5.01 -0.67 1.37
C GLN A 124 6.45 -1.13 1.45
N LEU A 125 7.34 -0.14 1.55
CA LEU A 125 8.76 -0.32 1.83
C LEU A 125 9.13 0.52 3.04
N GLU A 126 9.62 -0.15 4.08
CA GLU A 126 10.27 0.49 5.22
C GLU A 126 11.78 0.48 5.00
N LEU A 127 12.41 1.65 5.15
CA LEU A 127 13.86 1.83 5.13
C LEU A 127 14.23 2.56 6.42
N TRP A 128 14.91 1.89 7.35
CA TRP A 128 15.28 2.46 8.64
C TRP A 128 16.75 2.22 8.94
N ARG A 129 17.51 3.31 9.10
CA ARG A 129 18.91 3.26 9.51
C ARG A 129 18.98 3.30 11.03
N LEU A 130 19.45 2.22 11.65
CA LEU A 130 19.86 2.14 13.05
C LEU A 130 21.36 2.42 13.12
N ARG A 131 21.77 3.41 13.91
CA ARG A 131 23.18 3.80 14.03
C ARG A 131 23.57 4.05 15.48
N GLN A 132 24.79 3.68 15.84
CA GLN A 132 25.44 4.17 17.05
C GLN A 132 25.81 5.65 16.87
N GLY A 133 25.50 6.48 17.86
CA GLY A 133 25.59 7.93 17.79
C GLY A 133 24.34 8.61 17.19
N GLN A 134 24.40 9.93 17.08
CA GLN A 134 23.21 10.76 16.84
C GLN A 134 23.01 11.13 15.36
N LEU A 135 21.90 10.70 14.78
CA LEU A 135 21.44 11.07 13.44
C LEU A 135 20.76 12.45 13.47
N SER A 136 21.03 13.25 12.45
CA SER A 136 20.58 14.63 12.34
C SER A 136 19.55 14.83 11.22
N THR A 137 18.99 16.04 11.15
CA THR A 137 18.14 16.45 10.02
C THR A 137 18.90 16.48 8.69
N ILE A 138 20.22 16.66 8.72
CA ILE A 138 21.08 16.62 7.53
C ILE A 138 21.11 15.19 6.98
N ASP A 139 21.30 14.19 7.85
CA ASP A 139 21.28 12.77 7.47
C ASP A 139 19.91 12.39 6.86
N LEU A 140 18.82 12.89 7.45
CA LEU A 140 17.46 12.64 6.96
C LEU A 140 17.21 13.29 5.60
N ALA A 141 17.63 14.54 5.41
CA ALA A 141 17.53 15.26 4.15
C ALA A 141 18.36 14.58 3.06
N GLU A 142 19.53 14.08 3.41
CA GLU A 142 20.39 13.31 2.53
C GLU A 142 19.74 11.99 2.10
N MET A 143 19.17 11.24 3.06
CA MET A 143 18.44 10.01 2.79
C MET A 143 17.30 10.26 1.81
N LEU A 144 16.48 11.28 2.07
CA LEU A 144 15.37 11.67 1.22
C LEU A 144 15.86 12.01 -0.19
N ARG A 145 16.86 12.88 -0.33
CA ARG A 145 17.39 13.27 -1.66
C ARG A 145 17.87 12.06 -2.44
N THR A 146 18.57 11.13 -1.77
CA THR A 146 19.09 9.91 -2.38
C THR A 146 17.94 9.03 -2.88
N VAL A 147 16.97 8.72 -2.02
CA VAL A 147 15.83 7.87 -2.39
C VAL A 147 14.97 8.52 -3.49
N MET A 148 14.71 9.83 -3.42
CA MET A 148 13.92 10.52 -4.44
C MET A 148 14.63 10.56 -5.79
N ALA A 149 15.93 10.83 -5.82
CA ALA A 149 16.72 10.81 -7.05
C ALA A 149 16.77 9.41 -7.69
N THR A 150 16.81 8.37 -6.87
CA THR A 150 16.82 6.97 -7.34
C THR A 150 15.44 6.52 -7.84
N LEU A 151 14.39 6.70 -7.03
CA LEU A 151 13.08 6.12 -7.31
C LEU A 151 12.21 6.97 -8.24
N LEU A 152 12.37 8.29 -8.22
CA LEU A 152 11.56 9.24 -8.98
C LEU A 152 12.45 10.37 -9.56
N PRO A 153 13.45 10.04 -10.40
CA PRO A 153 14.32 11.04 -10.99
C PRO A 153 13.49 12.06 -11.79
N GLY A 154 13.86 13.34 -11.64
CA GLY A 154 13.18 14.46 -12.30
C GLY A 154 11.83 14.86 -11.70
N HIS A 155 11.27 14.14 -10.72
CA HIS A 155 9.99 14.51 -10.12
C HIS A 155 10.16 15.58 -9.04
N HIS A 156 9.24 16.55 -9.02
CA HIS A 156 9.13 17.50 -7.92
C HIS A 156 8.49 16.83 -6.71
N TYR A 157 9.05 17.08 -5.53
CA TYR A 157 8.50 16.62 -4.26
C TYR A 157 8.48 17.75 -3.24
N ARG A 158 7.60 17.64 -2.25
CA ARG A 158 7.52 18.54 -1.10
C ARG A 158 7.39 17.76 0.20
N LEU A 159 7.83 18.40 1.28
CA LEU A 159 7.66 17.91 2.63
C LEU A 159 6.59 18.71 3.36
N LEU A 160 5.70 18.02 4.05
CA LEU A 160 4.71 18.64 4.93
C LEU A 160 4.89 18.09 6.35
N PRO A 161 4.88 18.94 7.39
CA PRO A 161 4.94 18.46 8.78
C PRO A 161 3.85 17.42 9.06
N ALA A 162 4.23 16.32 9.69
CA ALA A 162 3.35 15.19 10.00
C ALA A 162 3.71 14.59 11.36
N THR A 163 3.35 15.29 12.42
CA THR A 163 3.62 14.87 13.81
C THR A 163 2.94 13.54 14.12
N ARG A 164 3.71 12.58 14.67
CA ARG A 164 3.19 11.31 15.18
C ARG A 164 3.91 10.97 16.50
N PRO A 165 3.24 10.29 17.45
CA PRO A 165 3.86 9.94 18.73
C PRO A 165 5.16 9.12 18.61
N HIS A 166 5.29 8.33 17.55
CA HIS A 166 6.45 7.45 17.32
C HIS A 166 7.54 8.10 16.46
N LEU A 167 7.32 9.30 15.92
CA LEU A 167 8.20 9.92 14.93
C LEU A 167 8.48 11.39 15.29
N ALA A 168 9.69 11.66 15.77
CA ALA A 168 10.23 13.00 15.90
C ALA A 168 10.57 13.57 14.52
N LEU A 169 10.36 14.87 14.33
CA LEU A 169 10.55 15.57 13.04
C LEU A 169 9.86 14.86 11.87
N GLY A 170 8.69 14.27 12.14
CA GLY A 170 7.93 13.53 11.15
C GLY A 170 7.49 14.42 9.99
N MET A 171 7.80 13.99 8.77
CA MET A 171 7.41 14.65 7.53
C MET A 171 6.62 13.69 6.65
N ARG A 172 5.57 14.21 6.03
CA ARG A 172 4.86 13.59 4.91
C ARG A 172 5.58 13.97 3.62
N ILE A 173 5.77 12.98 2.74
CA ILE A 173 6.39 13.13 1.43
C ILE A 173 5.30 13.11 0.37
N ASP A 174 5.17 14.22 -0.36
CA ASP A 174 4.30 14.35 -1.52
C ASP A 174 5.14 14.50 -2.79
N VAL A 175 4.67 13.93 -3.88
CA VAL A 175 5.23 14.14 -5.23
C VAL A 175 4.19 14.78 -6.12
N LEU A 176 4.63 15.63 -7.05
CA LEU A 176 3.75 16.23 -8.02
C LEU A 176 3.41 15.20 -9.10
N SER A 177 2.13 14.92 -9.25
CA SER A 177 1.55 14.07 -10.31
C SER A 177 0.71 14.92 -11.27
N ALA A 178 0.25 14.33 -12.37
CA ALA A 178 -0.68 14.97 -13.29
C ALA A 178 -2.00 15.38 -12.62
N GLN A 179 -2.40 14.70 -11.54
CA GLN A 179 -3.63 14.98 -10.78
C GLN A 179 -3.38 15.83 -9.52
N GLY A 180 -2.18 16.41 -9.38
CA GLY A 180 -1.76 17.24 -8.25
C GLY A 180 -0.84 16.52 -7.27
N TRP A 181 -0.77 17.00 -6.03
CA TRP A 181 0.17 16.47 -5.03
C TRP A 181 -0.30 15.13 -4.46
N LEU A 182 0.46 14.08 -4.74
CA LEU A 182 0.21 12.72 -4.29
C LEU A 182 1.15 12.37 -3.14
N MET A 183 0.57 11.98 -2.00
CA MET A 183 1.35 11.44 -0.88
C MET A 183 1.93 10.06 -1.23
N ILE A 184 3.25 9.92 -1.13
CA ILE A 184 3.96 8.64 -1.38
C ILE A 184 4.56 8.03 -0.13
N GLY A 185 4.71 8.77 0.96
CA GLY A 185 5.35 8.21 2.15
C GLY A 185 5.51 9.19 3.30
N ARG A 186 6.22 8.73 4.32
CA ARG A 186 6.62 9.54 5.48
C ARG A 186 8.08 9.27 5.81
N THR A 187 8.73 10.24 6.43
CA THR A 187 10.11 10.14 6.91
C THR A 187 10.28 10.87 8.23
N GLY A 188 11.26 10.48 9.04
CA GLY A 188 11.55 11.14 10.31
C GLY A 188 12.56 10.37 11.15
N LEU A 189 12.82 10.89 12.34
CA LEU A 189 13.59 10.24 13.39
C LEU A 189 12.65 9.51 14.34
N LEU A 190 12.98 8.28 14.70
CA LEU A 190 12.18 7.51 15.63
C LEU A 190 12.23 8.16 17.02
N ALA A 191 11.08 8.28 17.69
CA ALA A 191 11.03 8.89 19.01
C ALA A 191 11.81 8.05 20.05
N PRO A 192 12.50 8.66 21.04
CA PRO A 192 13.28 7.92 22.05
C PRO A 192 12.49 6.82 22.77
N ALA A 193 11.20 7.05 23.05
CA ALA A 193 10.32 6.05 23.67
C ALA A 193 10.23 4.74 22.89
N MET A 194 10.34 4.80 21.55
CA MET A 194 10.33 3.61 20.71
C MET A 194 11.64 2.81 20.85
N LEU A 195 12.79 3.49 20.96
CA LEU A 195 14.08 2.84 21.18
C LEU A 195 14.10 2.14 22.53
N VAL A 196 13.63 2.83 23.58
CA VAL A 196 13.49 2.25 24.93
C VAL A 196 12.58 1.01 24.90
N SER A 197 11.44 1.07 24.19
CA SER A 197 10.54 -0.07 24.07
C SER A 197 11.16 -1.27 23.33
N ALA A 198 12.17 -1.02 22.48
CA ALA A 198 12.94 -2.03 21.78
C ALA A 198 14.20 -2.46 22.54
N GLY A 199 14.45 -1.95 23.74
CA GLY A 199 15.65 -2.27 24.54
C GLY A 199 16.93 -1.55 24.08
N LEU A 200 16.82 -0.47 23.31
CA LEU A 200 17.95 0.35 22.86
C LEU A 200 18.04 1.65 23.67
N ASP A 201 19.27 2.03 24.02
CA ASP A 201 19.55 3.30 24.71
C ASP A 201 19.52 4.48 23.71
N PRO A 202 18.58 5.44 23.84
CA PRO A 202 18.45 6.57 22.93
C PRO A 202 19.59 7.60 23.02
N GLU A 203 20.38 7.59 24.09
CA GLU A 203 21.58 8.44 24.20
C GLU A 203 22.73 7.87 23.35
N ARG A 204 22.79 6.55 23.23
CA ARG A 204 23.82 5.82 22.47
C ARG A 204 23.42 5.54 21.03
N TYR A 205 22.14 5.33 20.74
CA TYR A 205 21.65 4.95 19.42
C TYR A 205 20.58 5.90 18.92
N SER A 206 20.52 6.05 17.60
CA SER A 206 19.43 6.75 16.94
C SER A 206 18.94 5.96 15.73
N VAL A 207 17.66 6.17 15.39
CA VAL A 207 17.02 5.51 14.26
C VAL A 207 16.32 6.57 13.43
N MET A 208 16.61 6.61 12.13
CA MET A 208 15.89 7.47 11.17
C MET A 208 15.45 6.64 9.97
N GLY A 209 14.43 7.08 9.26
CA GLY A 209 13.98 6.30 8.12
C GLY A 209 12.79 6.87 7.40
N MET A 210 12.20 6.01 6.57
CA MET A 210 11.00 6.31 5.80
C MET A 210 10.14 5.08 5.57
N SER A 211 8.83 5.33 5.50
CA SER A 211 7.80 4.39 5.08
C SER A 211 7.26 4.87 3.75
N LEU A 212 7.42 4.07 2.69
CA LEU A 212 7.09 4.43 1.32
C LEU A 212 5.98 3.53 0.76
N GLY A 213 5.04 4.10 0.02
CA GLY A 213 4.03 3.38 -0.76
C GLY A 213 4.57 3.02 -2.13
N LEU A 214 4.97 1.76 -2.31
CA LEU A 214 5.66 1.26 -3.49
C LEU A 214 4.81 1.38 -4.76
N ASP A 215 3.52 1.05 -4.69
CA ASP A 215 2.61 1.10 -5.85
C ASP A 215 2.52 2.51 -6.41
N ARG A 216 2.36 3.51 -5.53
CA ARG A 216 2.28 4.92 -5.94
C ARG A 216 3.59 5.39 -6.57
N ILE A 217 4.73 4.99 -6.01
CA ILE A 217 6.04 5.32 -6.57
C ILE A 217 6.18 4.71 -7.97
N LEU A 218 5.87 3.42 -8.13
CA LEU A 218 5.93 2.76 -9.44
C LEU A 218 4.99 3.40 -10.46
N MET A 219 3.77 3.71 -10.04
CA MET A 219 2.79 4.38 -10.90
C MET A 219 3.28 5.75 -11.36
N GLN A 220 3.86 6.56 -10.47
CA GLN A 220 4.45 7.85 -10.87
C GLN A 220 5.68 7.66 -11.77
N ARG A 221 6.57 6.73 -11.41
CA ARG A 221 7.80 6.43 -12.16
C ARG A 221 7.52 6.04 -13.61
N LYS A 222 6.47 5.23 -13.83
CA LYS A 222 6.11 4.69 -15.15
C LYS A 222 4.95 5.43 -15.83
N GLY A 223 4.24 6.33 -15.14
CA GLY A 223 3.02 6.97 -15.68
C GLY A 223 1.81 6.03 -15.76
N ILE A 224 1.67 5.08 -14.82
CA ILE A 224 0.57 4.11 -14.82
C ILE A 224 -0.71 4.79 -14.27
N PRO A 225 -1.82 4.79 -15.02
CA PRO A 225 -3.03 5.55 -14.65
C PRO A 225 -3.88 4.87 -13.56
N HIS A 226 -3.84 3.54 -13.47
CA HIS A 226 -4.71 2.74 -12.60
C HIS A 226 -3.90 1.70 -11.84
N ILE A 227 -4.06 1.65 -10.53
CA ILE A 227 -3.33 0.74 -9.64
C ILE A 227 -3.63 -0.73 -9.94
N GLN A 228 -4.81 -1.03 -10.49
CA GLN A 228 -5.21 -2.38 -10.91
C GLN A 228 -4.27 -2.95 -11.99
N LEU A 229 -3.66 -2.10 -12.82
CA LEU A 229 -2.75 -2.52 -13.88
C LEU A 229 -1.48 -3.18 -13.34
N LEU A 230 -1.06 -2.85 -12.10
CA LEU A 230 0.09 -3.48 -11.45
C LEU A 230 -0.10 -4.99 -11.20
N ARG A 231 -1.36 -5.45 -11.23
CA ARG A 231 -1.74 -6.85 -10.98
C ARG A 231 -2.43 -7.49 -12.17
N SER A 232 -2.39 -6.85 -13.33
CA SER A 232 -3.02 -7.40 -14.52
C SER A 232 -2.36 -8.71 -14.93
N GLU A 233 -3.17 -9.67 -15.33
CA GLU A 233 -2.72 -10.96 -15.89
C GLU A 233 -2.64 -10.92 -17.42
N LEU A 234 -2.93 -9.77 -18.03
CA LEU A 234 -2.92 -9.61 -19.47
C LEU A 234 -1.47 -9.54 -19.97
N PRO A 235 -1.06 -10.39 -20.92
CA PRO A 235 0.35 -10.52 -21.32
C PRO A 235 1.04 -9.17 -21.65
N ASP A 236 0.37 -8.32 -22.44
CA ASP A 236 0.89 -7.01 -22.84
C ASP A 236 1.14 -6.04 -21.67
N ILE A 237 0.45 -6.22 -20.54
CA ILE A 237 0.66 -5.44 -19.32
C ILE A 237 1.71 -6.11 -18.44
N VAL A 238 1.67 -7.44 -18.32
CA VAL A 238 2.62 -8.23 -17.51
C VAL A 238 4.06 -7.95 -17.94
N ASP A 239 4.34 -7.96 -19.24
CA ASP A 239 5.69 -7.71 -19.76
C ASP A 239 6.20 -6.31 -19.39
N GLN A 240 5.32 -5.31 -19.42
CA GLN A 240 5.65 -3.94 -19.00
C GLN A 240 5.89 -3.81 -17.50
N MET A 241 5.40 -4.76 -16.68
CA MET A 241 5.62 -4.79 -15.23
C MET A 241 6.94 -5.47 -14.84
N LEU A 242 7.80 -5.84 -15.79
CA LEU A 242 9.10 -6.47 -15.52
C LEU A 242 10.26 -5.49 -15.39
N ASN A 243 10.06 -4.21 -15.76
CA ASN A 243 11.10 -3.18 -15.73
C ASN A 243 10.55 -1.80 -15.33
N LEU A 244 11.40 -0.76 -15.32
CA LEU A 244 11.03 0.61 -14.95
C LEU A 244 10.76 1.55 -16.15
N ASP A 245 10.64 1.02 -17.37
CA ASP A 245 10.39 1.83 -18.57
C ASP A 245 9.01 2.51 -18.51
N PRO A 246 8.80 3.66 -19.17
CA PRO A 246 7.48 4.30 -19.20
C PRO A 246 6.38 3.36 -19.71
N PHE A 247 5.26 3.30 -18.99
CA PHE A 247 4.11 2.48 -19.32
C PHE A 247 3.43 2.97 -20.60
N GLN A 248 3.05 2.04 -21.46
CA GLN A 248 2.33 2.28 -22.71
C GLN A 248 0.97 1.59 -22.66
N LEU A 249 -0.10 2.35 -22.90
CA LEU A 249 -1.47 1.82 -22.97
C LEU A 249 -1.66 1.04 -24.28
N PRO A 250 -2.03 -0.25 -24.24
CA PRO A 250 -2.16 -1.06 -25.46
C PRO A 250 -3.19 -0.54 -26.49
N ALA A 251 -4.28 0.09 -26.05
CA ALA A 251 -5.31 0.67 -26.94
C ALA A 251 -5.39 2.20 -26.90
N GLY A 252 -4.36 2.87 -26.37
CA GLY A 252 -4.40 4.32 -26.14
C GLY A 252 -5.38 4.74 -25.03
N ASP A 253 -5.59 6.05 -24.90
CA ASP A 253 -6.38 6.66 -23.82
C ASP A 253 -7.89 6.57 -24.15
N ALA A 254 -8.48 5.39 -23.95
CA ALA A 254 -9.92 5.20 -24.16
C ALA A 254 -10.73 5.92 -23.07
N PRO A 255 -11.77 6.70 -23.43
CA PRO A 255 -12.56 7.43 -22.45
C PRO A 255 -13.27 6.48 -21.49
N MET A 256 -13.25 6.83 -20.20
CA MET A 256 -14.06 6.18 -19.19
C MET A 256 -15.54 6.48 -19.41
N LEU A 257 -16.39 5.46 -19.22
CA LEU A 257 -17.84 5.63 -19.23
C LEU A 257 -18.34 5.88 -17.80
N THR A 258 -19.27 6.81 -17.64
CA THR A 258 -19.88 7.12 -16.34
C THR A 258 -21.30 6.57 -16.27
N ARG A 259 -21.66 6.02 -15.12
CA ARG A 259 -23.04 5.61 -14.79
C ARG A 259 -23.41 6.14 -13.43
N GLU A 260 -24.63 6.65 -13.30
CA GLU A 260 -25.18 7.09 -12.03
C GLU A 260 -26.32 6.16 -11.64
N LEU A 261 -26.27 5.65 -10.41
CA LEU A 261 -27.21 4.69 -9.85
C LEU A 261 -27.87 5.29 -8.60
N PRO A 262 -29.19 5.17 -8.42
CA PRO A 262 -29.82 5.55 -7.17
C PRO A 262 -29.41 4.58 -6.06
N LEU A 263 -28.99 5.12 -4.92
CA LEU A 263 -28.82 4.36 -3.68
C LEU A 263 -30.14 4.39 -2.92
N THR A 264 -30.81 3.24 -2.87
CA THR A 264 -32.07 3.06 -2.15
C THR A 264 -31.89 2.77 -0.66
N SER A 265 -30.64 2.71 -0.15
CA SER A 265 -30.38 2.40 1.26
C SER A 265 -30.80 3.55 2.18
N ALA A 266 -31.58 3.24 3.22
CA ALA A 266 -31.94 4.19 4.27
C ALA A 266 -30.74 4.61 5.16
N ARG A 267 -29.65 3.85 5.10
CA ARG A 267 -28.44 4.10 5.90
C ARG A 267 -27.37 4.83 5.06
N PRO A 268 -26.69 5.84 5.62
CA PRO A 268 -25.48 6.40 5.04
C PRO A 268 -24.41 5.31 4.91
N CYS A 269 -23.90 5.09 3.69
CA CYS A 269 -22.79 4.19 3.41
C CYS A 269 -21.59 5.04 2.97
N ASP A 270 -20.43 4.84 3.60
CA ASP A 270 -19.21 5.54 3.17
C ASP A 270 -18.56 4.82 1.97
N ALA A 271 -17.66 5.51 1.26
CA ALA A 271 -17.04 4.97 0.05
C ALA A 271 -16.18 3.71 0.29
N ALA A 272 -15.68 3.50 1.52
CA ALA A 272 -14.88 2.32 1.85
C ALA A 272 -15.77 1.11 2.18
N GLU A 273 -16.88 1.34 2.87
CA GLU A 273 -17.91 0.34 3.15
C GLU A 273 -18.56 -0.16 1.86
N LEU A 274 -18.96 0.75 0.97
CA LEU A 274 -19.46 0.41 -0.36
C LEU A 274 -18.43 -0.41 -1.16
N ALA A 275 -17.16 0.00 -1.11
CA ALA A 275 -16.10 -0.71 -1.80
C ALA A 275 -15.88 -2.13 -1.26
N ASP A 276 -16.04 -2.36 0.03
CA ASP A 276 -15.97 -3.70 0.62
C ASP A 276 -17.16 -4.56 0.19
N GLN A 277 -18.37 -4.00 0.15
CA GLN A 277 -19.55 -4.70 -0.40
C GLN A 277 -19.33 -5.10 -1.86
N LEU A 278 -18.95 -4.15 -2.72
CA LEU A 278 -18.72 -4.42 -4.15
C LEU A 278 -17.63 -5.47 -4.38
N ARG A 279 -16.58 -5.48 -3.54
CA ARG A 279 -15.53 -6.49 -3.57
C ARG A 279 -16.03 -7.89 -3.24
N LEU A 280 -17.02 -8.02 -2.35
CA LEU A 280 -17.61 -9.29 -1.93
C LEU A 280 -18.54 -9.84 -3.01
N VAL A 281 -19.40 -8.99 -3.56
CA VAL A 281 -20.53 -9.39 -4.42
C VAL A 281 -20.19 -9.41 -5.92
N LEU A 282 -19.21 -8.61 -6.36
CA LEU A 282 -18.82 -8.49 -7.78
C LEU A 282 -17.30 -8.58 -8.00
N PRO A 283 -16.63 -9.63 -7.49
CA PRO A 283 -15.17 -9.76 -7.62
C PRO A 283 -14.72 -9.80 -9.09
N GLU A 284 -15.47 -10.48 -9.95
CA GLU A 284 -15.17 -10.68 -11.39
C GLU A 284 -15.28 -9.41 -12.26
N ARG A 285 -15.87 -8.35 -11.72
CA ARG A 285 -16.12 -7.08 -12.43
C ARG A 285 -15.39 -5.90 -11.80
N LEU A 286 -14.66 -6.13 -10.71
CA LEU A 286 -14.03 -5.07 -9.93
C LEU A 286 -12.94 -4.34 -10.73
N ASP A 287 -12.25 -5.06 -11.59
CA ASP A 287 -11.25 -4.54 -12.53
C ASP A 287 -11.84 -3.57 -13.58
N GLN A 288 -13.15 -3.67 -13.84
CA GLN A 288 -13.86 -2.79 -14.77
C GLN A 288 -14.37 -1.50 -14.09
N ILE A 289 -14.40 -1.45 -12.75
CA ILE A 289 -14.81 -0.28 -11.97
C ILE A 289 -13.57 0.53 -11.58
N ALA A 290 -13.31 1.62 -12.30
CA ALA A 290 -12.18 2.50 -12.00
C ALA A 290 -12.41 3.38 -10.76
N ALA A 291 -13.64 3.83 -10.55
CA ALA A 291 -14.03 4.59 -9.37
C ALA A 291 -15.50 4.35 -9.00
N ALA A 292 -15.79 4.37 -7.70
CA ALA A 292 -17.13 4.36 -7.14
C ALA A 292 -17.25 5.47 -6.09
N GLU A 293 -18.07 6.49 -6.37
CA GLU A 293 -18.21 7.71 -5.56
C GLU A 293 -19.65 7.89 -5.10
N VAL A 294 -19.86 8.12 -3.80
CA VAL A 294 -21.18 8.36 -3.22
C VAL A 294 -21.44 9.85 -3.09
N HIS A 295 -22.48 10.35 -3.74
CA HIS A 295 -22.94 11.75 -3.69
C HIS A 295 -24.39 11.80 -3.23
N GLY A 296 -24.60 12.01 -1.93
CA GLY A 296 -25.94 11.98 -1.33
C GLY A 296 -26.57 10.60 -1.50
N THR A 297 -27.66 10.52 -2.26
CA THR A 297 -28.38 9.28 -2.59
C THR A 297 -28.02 8.72 -3.97
N THR A 298 -26.92 9.20 -4.58
CA THR A 298 -26.48 8.75 -5.91
C THR A 298 -25.10 8.12 -5.82
N LEU A 299 -24.94 6.93 -6.41
CA LEU A 299 -23.65 6.30 -6.66
C LEU A 299 -23.21 6.60 -8.08
N ARG A 300 -22.08 7.29 -8.22
CA ARG A 300 -21.40 7.50 -9.51
C ARG A 300 -20.33 6.44 -9.71
N LEU A 301 -20.47 5.66 -10.77
CA LEU A 301 -19.50 4.68 -11.24
C LEU A 301 -18.74 5.25 -12.42
N ARG A 302 -17.41 5.16 -12.38
CA ARG A 302 -16.54 5.35 -13.54
C ARG A 302 -16.02 4.00 -13.98
N LEU A 303 -16.31 3.64 -15.22
CA LEU A 303 -16.10 2.33 -15.80
C LEU A 303 -15.05 2.40 -16.90
N HIS A 304 -14.26 1.34 -17.00
CA HIS A 304 -13.23 1.19 -18.03
C HIS A 304 -13.00 -0.28 -18.36
N HIS A 305 -12.28 -0.53 -19.44
CA HIS A 305 -11.69 -1.83 -19.71
C HIS A 305 -10.16 -1.66 -19.81
N PRO A 306 -9.34 -2.54 -19.21
CA PRO A 306 -7.90 -2.34 -19.12
C PRO A 306 -7.16 -2.25 -20.48
N LEU A 307 -7.66 -2.96 -21.50
CA LEU A 307 -7.00 -3.07 -22.81
C LEU A 307 -7.74 -2.45 -23.99
N ARG A 308 -8.97 -1.97 -23.83
CA ARG A 308 -9.76 -1.49 -24.97
C ARG A 308 -10.81 -0.51 -24.51
N ARG A 309 -11.47 0.11 -25.49
CA ARG A 309 -12.69 0.88 -25.21
C ARG A 309 -13.79 -0.06 -24.72
N LEU A 310 -14.38 0.31 -23.60
CA LEU A 310 -15.61 -0.29 -23.08
C LEU A 310 -16.79 0.19 -23.92
N THR A 311 -17.69 -0.72 -24.31
CA THR A 311 -18.91 -0.33 -25.04
C THR A 311 -20.00 0.17 -24.08
N GLU A 312 -20.94 0.98 -24.57
CA GLU A 312 -22.08 1.45 -23.76
C GLU A 312 -22.90 0.27 -23.19
N HIS A 313 -23.10 -0.78 -23.99
CA HIS A 313 -23.81 -1.98 -23.56
C HIS A 313 -23.10 -2.71 -22.41
N GLU A 314 -21.77 -2.83 -22.47
CA GLU A 314 -20.99 -3.42 -21.38
C GLU A 314 -21.03 -2.54 -20.12
N ALA A 315 -20.95 -1.22 -20.28
CA ALA A 315 -21.07 -0.28 -19.17
C ALA A 315 -22.44 -0.38 -18.48
N ASP A 316 -23.53 -0.49 -19.26
CA ASP A 316 -24.88 -0.70 -18.74
C ASP A 316 -24.99 -2.03 -18.00
N ALA A 317 -24.40 -3.10 -18.54
CA ALA A 317 -24.40 -4.41 -17.90
C ALA A 317 -23.65 -4.40 -16.55
N ILE A 318 -22.51 -3.71 -16.47
CA ILE A 318 -21.76 -3.54 -15.21
C ILE A 318 -22.59 -2.74 -14.20
N ALA A 319 -23.18 -1.62 -14.62
CA ALA A 319 -24.00 -0.79 -13.75
C ALA A 319 -25.24 -1.53 -13.23
N ALA A 320 -25.89 -2.34 -14.08
CA ALA A 320 -27.00 -3.21 -13.69
C ALA A 320 -26.56 -4.27 -12.67
N ALA A 321 -25.39 -4.89 -12.86
CA ALA A 321 -24.84 -5.85 -11.91
C ALA A 321 -24.56 -5.19 -10.55
N VAL A 322 -23.98 -3.99 -10.53
CA VAL A 322 -23.76 -3.20 -9.31
C VAL A 322 -25.09 -2.86 -8.64
N ALA A 323 -26.07 -2.35 -9.38
CA ALA A 323 -27.39 -2.02 -8.84
C ALA A 323 -28.08 -3.24 -8.22
N ALA A 324 -28.05 -4.39 -8.92
CA ALA A 324 -28.61 -5.64 -8.41
C ALA A 324 -27.91 -6.08 -7.13
N ALA A 325 -26.58 -5.98 -7.07
CA ALA A 325 -25.81 -6.37 -5.91
C ALA A 325 -26.06 -5.47 -4.69
N LEU A 326 -26.30 -4.17 -4.90
CA LEU A 326 -26.64 -3.22 -3.84
C LEU A 326 -28.11 -3.31 -3.39
N GLN A 327 -28.99 -3.95 -4.18
CA GLN A 327 -30.39 -4.21 -3.84
C GLN A 327 -30.60 -5.56 -3.16
N LEU A 328 -29.56 -6.40 -3.03
CA LEU A 328 -29.66 -7.64 -2.28
C LEU A 328 -29.96 -7.33 -0.81
N PRO A 329 -31.03 -7.90 -0.21
CA PRO A 329 -31.31 -7.70 1.21
C PRO A 329 -30.14 -8.20 2.08
N GLU A 330 -29.99 -7.63 3.29
CA GLU A 330 -28.97 -7.90 4.32
C GLU A 330 -28.90 -9.35 4.84
N THR A 331 -29.37 -10.35 4.10
CA THR A 331 -29.39 -11.75 4.53
C THR A 331 -28.03 -12.45 4.48
N LEU A 332 -26.97 -11.79 3.97
CA LEU A 332 -25.61 -12.35 3.96
C LEU A 332 -24.76 -12.00 5.19
N GLU A 333 -25.17 -11.07 6.06
CA GLU A 333 -24.41 -10.76 7.28
C GLU A 333 -24.68 -11.72 8.45
N GLN A 334 -25.78 -12.49 8.41
CA GLN A 334 -26.14 -13.41 9.51
C GLN A 334 -25.55 -14.82 9.41
N THR A 335 -24.89 -15.17 8.30
CA THR A 335 -24.24 -16.50 8.16
C THR A 335 -22.72 -16.48 8.34
N ALA A 336 -22.10 -15.31 8.53
CA ALA A 336 -20.65 -15.18 8.75
C ALA A 336 -20.25 -14.94 10.23
N TYR A 337 -21.22 -14.76 11.13
CA TYR A 337 -21.01 -14.51 12.58
C TYR A 337 -21.77 -15.50 13.49
N ALA A 338 -21.97 -16.74 13.04
CA ALA A 338 -22.42 -17.86 13.89
C ALA A 338 -21.26 -18.83 14.15
#